data_AF-A8UQS5-F1
#
_entry.id   AF-A8UQS5-F1
#
_cell.length_a   1.000
_cell.length_b   1.000
_cell.length_c   1.000
_cell.angle_alpha   90.00
_cell.angle_beta   90.00
_cell.angle_gamma   90.00
#
_symmetry.space_group_name_H-M   'P 1'
#
loop_
_entity.id
_entity.type
_entity.pdbx_description
1 polymer ?
#
loop_
_entity_poly.entity_id
_entity_poly.type
_entity_poly.pdbx_seq_one_letter_code
_entity_poly.pdbx_strand_id
1 'polypeptide(L)'
;MENTVTFLLNPLKGNKVWAVMTYDGELMYDVMSVKRAEFCMAEGEQFWMNPFGGTFQWDTKVSQPYEAEFVLFKREAQQYMCVFDLEIADLQYIDYAPTTGELVFDEAELSRKLGGKELGEFKRFMGELWDYIKEIS
;
A
#
# COMPACT_ATOMS: atom_id res chain seq x y z
N MET A 1 3.44 -24.01 5.69
CA MET A 1 3.66 -22.70 5.05
C MET A 1 4.81 -22.08 5.80
N GLU A 2 5.92 -21.83 5.12
CA GLU A 2 7.11 -21.25 5.74
C GLU A 2 6.78 -19.84 6.21
N ASN A 3 7.28 -19.49 7.40
CA ASN A 3 7.16 -18.19 8.03
C ASN A 3 8.03 -17.18 7.26
N THR A 4 7.70 -16.89 6.01
CA THR A 4 8.48 -16.05 5.10
C THR A 4 7.80 -14.71 4.90
N VAL A 5 8.55 -13.63 5.08
CA VAL A 5 8.11 -12.27 4.73
C VAL A 5 8.82 -11.81 3.47
N THR A 6 8.11 -11.12 2.58
CA THR A 6 8.65 -10.65 1.31
C THR A 6 8.85 -9.15 1.34
N PHE A 7 10.10 -8.70 1.20
CA PHE A 7 10.41 -7.29 1.01
C PHE A 7 10.13 -6.91 -0.45
N LEU A 8 9.18 -6.01 -0.64
CA LEU A 8 8.83 -5.51 -1.96
C LEU A 8 9.81 -4.41 -2.33
N LEU A 9 10.42 -4.53 -3.50
CA LEU A 9 11.36 -3.54 -4.06
C LEU A 9 10.63 -2.70 -5.11
N ASN A 10 10.77 -1.38 -4.99
CA ASN A 10 10.15 -0.43 -5.90
C ASN A 10 11.01 -0.25 -7.16
N PRO A 11 10.55 -0.67 -8.35
CA PRO A 11 11.34 -0.56 -9.57
C PRO A 11 11.58 0.91 -9.99
N LEU A 12 10.69 1.83 -9.61
CA LEU A 12 10.72 3.25 -9.97
C LEU A 12 11.69 4.06 -9.09
N LYS A 13 12.07 3.52 -7.91
CA LYS A 13 12.97 4.19 -6.96
C LYS A 13 14.30 3.48 -6.78
N GLY A 14 14.79 2.83 -7.84
CA GLY A 14 16.08 2.13 -7.83
C GLY A 14 16.08 0.91 -6.91
N ASN A 15 14.99 0.14 -6.90
CA ASN A 15 14.81 -1.07 -6.09
C ASN A 15 14.92 -0.84 -4.57
N LYS A 16 14.49 0.33 -4.08
CA LYS A 16 14.34 0.55 -2.64
C LYS A 16 13.19 -0.26 -2.07
N VAL A 17 13.35 -0.73 -0.83
CA VAL A 17 12.23 -1.35 -0.09
C VAL A 17 11.20 -0.28 0.19
N TRP A 18 9.94 -0.61 -0.04
CA TRP A 18 8.85 0.36 0.08
C TRP A 18 7.60 -0.22 0.75
N ALA A 19 7.52 -1.55 0.82
CA ALA A 19 6.54 -2.28 1.62
C ALA A 19 7.08 -3.68 1.95
N VAL A 20 6.44 -4.34 2.93
CA VAL A 20 6.72 -5.70 3.36
C VAL A 20 5.43 -6.49 3.33
N MET A 21 5.42 -7.60 2.60
CA MET A 21 4.31 -8.56 2.60
C MET A 21 4.57 -9.62 3.68
N THR A 22 3.65 -9.77 4.62
CA THR A 22 3.70 -10.82 5.63
C THR A 22 3.46 -12.21 5.03
N TYR A 23 3.72 -13.25 5.82
CA TYR A 23 3.50 -14.64 5.44
C TYR A 23 2.01 -14.99 5.20
N ASP A 24 1.08 -14.23 5.78
CA ASP A 24 -0.36 -14.35 5.56
C ASP A 24 -0.88 -13.43 4.43
N GLY A 25 0.01 -12.70 3.76
CA GLY A 25 -0.30 -11.87 2.58
C GLY A 25 -0.73 -10.45 2.89
N GLU A 26 -0.68 -10.02 4.16
CA GLU A 26 -0.90 -8.63 4.57
C GLU A 26 0.25 -7.74 4.10
N LEU A 27 -0.09 -6.54 3.61
CA LEU A 27 0.88 -5.57 3.13
C LEU A 27 1.11 -4.46 4.15
N MET A 28 2.34 -4.37 4.66
CA MET A 28 2.75 -3.31 5.58
C MET A 28 3.64 -2.30 4.86
N TYR A 29 3.32 -1.02 5.03
CA TYR A 29 4.00 0.09 4.38
C TYR A 29 4.34 1.22 5.37
N ASP A 30 4.26 0.95 6.68
CA ASP A 30 4.63 1.91 7.69
C ASP A 30 6.16 2.17 7.66
N VAL A 31 6.53 3.41 7.99
CA VAL A 31 7.91 3.91 7.87
C VAL A 31 8.90 3.09 8.71
N MET A 32 8.47 2.55 9.86
CA MET A 32 9.35 1.78 10.72
C MET A 32 9.64 0.41 10.13
N SER A 33 8.63 -0.30 9.62
CA SER A 33 8.79 -1.58 8.94
C SER A 33 9.65 -1.46 7.68
N VAL A 34 9.41 -0.43 6.86
CA VAL A 34 10.20 -0.17 5.65
C VAL A 34 11.66 0.11 6.00
N LYS A 35 11.94 1.02 6.96
CA LYS A 35 13.32 1.33 7.37
C LYS A 35 14.05 0.13 7.97
N ARG A 36 13.35 -0.71 8.74
CA ARG A 36 13.92 -1.95 9.27
C ARG A 36 14.28 -2.91 8.14
N ALA A 37 13.40 -3.10 7.17
CA ALA A 37 13.66 -3.95 6.02
C ALA A 37 14.84 -3.44 5.17
N GLU A 38 14.94 -2.13 4.93
CA GLU A 38 16.11 -1.51 4.27
C GLU A 38 17.42 -1.80 5.01
N PHE A 39 17.42 -1.68 6.34
CA PHE A 39 18.59 -1.97 7.17
C PHE A 39 19.00 -3.45 7.08
N CYS A 40 18.04 -4.38 7.18
CA CYS A 40 18.32 -5.82 7.10
C CYS A 40 18.94 -6.23 5.77
N MET A 41 18.46 -5.64 4.67
CA MET A 41 19.03 -5.86 3.34
C MET A 41 20.45 -5.30 3.22
N ALA A 42 20.72 -4.13 3.81
CA ALA A 42 22.04 -3.49 3.76
C ALA A 42 23.10 -4.28 4.55
N GLU A 43 22.75 -4.80 5.73
CA GLU A 43 23.66 -5.52 6.62
C GLU A 43 23.77 -7.03 6.31
N GLY A 44 22.96 -7.55 5.37
CA GLY A 44 22.94 -8.98 5.04
C GLY A 44 22.39 -9.86 6.16
N GLU A 45 21.58 -9.29 7.06
CA GLU A 45 21.04 -9.98 8.23
C GLU A 45 19.83 -10.85 7.86
N GLN A 46 20.10 -12.09 7.44
CA GLN A 46 19.05 -13.02 7.02
C GLN A 46 18.17 -13.57 8.14
N PHE A 47 18.63 -13.57 9.40
CA PHE A 47 18.00 -14.33 10.48
C PHE A 47 17.65 -13.54 11.75
N TRP A 48 18.25 -12.36 11.97
CA TRP A 48 18.27 -11.74 13.30
C TRP A 48 17.37 -10.51 13.47
N MET A 49 16.97 -9.84 12.38
CA MET A 49 16.18 -8.61 12.46
C MET A 49 14.95 -8.62 11.55
N ASN A 50 14.18 -9.71 11.55
CA ASN A 50 12.82 -9.62 11.03
C ASN A 50 12.10 -8.45 11.74
N PRO A 51 11.54 -7.46 11.02
CA PRO A 51 10.79 -6.36 11.65
C PRO A 51 9.65 -6.83 12.58
N PHE A 52 9.21 -8.09 12.43
CA PHE A 52 8.17 -8.75 13.24
C PHE A 52 8.71 -9.70 14.34
N GLY A 53 10.03 -9.84 14.46
CA GLY A 53 10.70 -10.74 15.42
C GLY A 53 10.66 -12.22 15.02
N GLY A 54 11.36 -13.09 15.78
CA GLY A 54 11.27 -14.55 15.67
C GLY A 54 12.04 -15.21 14.51
N THR A 55 11.76 -16.51 14.27
CA THR A 55 12.44 -17.39 13.29
C THR A 55 11.92 -17.25 11.85
N PHE A 56 11.45 -16.07 11.45
CA PHE A 56 10.93 -15.87 10.10
C PHE A 56 12.08 -15.77 9.09
N GLN A 57 11.90 -16.39 7.94
CA GLN A 57 12.77 -16.18 6.78
C GLN A 57 12.30 -14.95 6.01
N TRP A 58 13.16 -14.41 5.15
CA TRP A 58 12.74 -13.35 4.23
C TRP A 58 13.30 -13.55 2.84
N ASP A 59 12.57 -13.03 1.86
CA ASP A 59 12.96 -12.92 0.47
C ASP A 59 12.70 -11.51 -0.08
N THR A 60 13.08 -11.28 -1.33
CA THR A 60 12.82 -10.02 -2.03
C THR A 60 12.04 -10.29 -3.31
N LYS A 61 11.10 -9.40 -3.62
CA LYS A 61 10.34 -9.39 -4.87
C LYS A 61 10.34 -7.99 -5.45
N VAL A 62 10.71 -7.85 -6.72
CA VAL A 62 10.49 -6.59 -7.45
C VAL A 62 9.00 -6.46 -7.72
N SER A 63 8.38 -5.44 -7.13
CA SER A 63 6.97 -5.14 -7.34
C SER A 63 6.71 -4.70 -8.78
N GLN A 64 5.48 -4.90 -9.23
CA GLN A 64 5.03 -4.25 -10.46
C GLN A 64 4.91 -2.73 -10.24
N PRO A 65 5.15 -1.89 -11.26
CA PRO A 65 5.01 -0.43 -11.14
C PRO A 65 3.65 0.01 -10.57
N TYR A 66 2.56 -0.63 -10.98
CA TYR A 66 1.22 -0.30 -10.46
C TYR A 66 1.04 -0.63 -8.97
N GLU A 67 1.71 -1.67 -8.47
CA GLU A 67 1.71 -1.96 -7.02
C GLU A 67 2.37 -0.77 -6.33
N ALA A 68 3.55 -0.36 -6.83
CA ALA A 68 4.34 0.79 -6.40
C ALA A 68 3.52 2.09 -6.29
N GLU A 69 2.71 2.34 -7.30
CA GLU A 69 1.81 3.47 -7.38
C GLU A 69 0.67 3.33 -6.36
N PHE A 70 0.04 2.16 -6.23
CA PHE A 70 -1.17 1.99 -5.44
C PHE A 70 -0.97 2.19 -3.93
N VAL A 71 0.13 1.70 -3.37
CA VAL A 71 0.42 1.97 -1.94
C VAL A 71 0.81 3.43 -1.73
N LEU A 72 1.50 4.06 -2.70
CA LEU A 72 1.76 5.51 -2.63
C LEU A 72 0.43 6.28 -2.62
N PHE A 73 -0.50 5.91 -3.48
CA PHE A 73 -1.86 6.43 -3.49
C PHE A 73 -2.55 6.29 -2.13
N LYS A 74 -2.56 5.09 -1.54
CA LYS A 74 -3.15 4.87 -0.21
C LYS A 74 -2.58 5.80 0.84
N ARG A 75 -1.26 5.96 0.85
CA ARG A 75 -0.56 6.83 1.80
C ARG A 75 -0.95 8.29 1.62
N GLU A 76 -0.99 8.80 0.40
CA GLU A 76 -1.41 10.20 0.17
C GLU A 76 -2.91 10.39 0.45
N ALA A 77 -3.75 9.41 0.11
CA ALA A 77 -5.19 9.45 0.34
C ALA A 77 -5.56 9.58 1.83
N GLN A 78 -4.77 9.00 2.74
CA GLN A 78 -4.99 9.07 4.19
C GLN A 78 -5.19 10.52 4.69
N GLN A 79 -4.47 11.48 4.11
CA GLN A 79 -4.51 12.89 4.52
C GLN A 79 -5.86 13.55 4.22
N TYR A 80 -6.64 12.96 3.31
CA TYR A 80 -7.91 13.52 2.84
C TYR A 80 -9.14 12.82 3.43
N MET A 81 -8.97 11.72 4.17
CA MET A 81 -10.10 10.97 4.75
C MET A 81 -10.99 11.85 5.64
N CYS A 82 -10.38 12.74 6.43
CA CYS A 82 -11.11 13.64 7.31
C CYS A 82 -11.99 14.66 6.58
N VAL A 83 -11.67 15.01 5.32
CA VAL A 83 -12.48 15.95 4.50
C VAL A 83 -13.83 15.33 4.16
N PHE A 84 -13.88 14.00 4.07
CA PHE A 84 -15.08 13.23 3.72
C PHE A 84 -15.74 12.56 4.94
N ASP A 85 -15.35 12.93 6.17
CA ASP A 85 -15.82 12.31 7.41
C ASP A 85 -15.60 10.77 7.44
N LEU A 86 -14.50 10.32 6.82
CA LEU A 86 -14.07 8.92 6.79
C LEU A 86 -12.87 8.69 7.71
N GLU A 87 -12.72 7.46 8.17
CA GLU A 87 -11.54 6.99 8.89
C GLU A 87 -10.49 6.46 7.91
N ILE A 88 -9.22 6.43 8.33
CA ILE A 88 -8.14 5.80 7.53
C ILE A 88 -8.48 4.34 7.18
N ALA A 89 -9.17 3.63 8.08
CA ALA A 89 -9.60 2.26 7.85
C ALA A 89 -10.59 2.13 6.67
N ASP A 90 -11.30 3.19 6.29
CA ASP A 90 -12.25 3.17 5.18
C ASP A 90 -11.57 3.12 3.81
N LEU A 91 -10.26 3.39 3.74
CA LEU A 91 -9.47 3.11 2.54
C LEU A 91 -9.52 1.62 2.16
N GLN A 92 -9.85 0.70 3.06
CA GLN A 92 -10.02 -0.73 2.70
C GLN A 92 -11.09 -0.95 1.62
N TYR A 93 -12.03 -0.01 1.46
CA TYR A 93 -13.13 -0.07 0.47
C TYR A 93 -12.76 0.51 -0.90
N ILE A 94 -11.48 0.82 -1.11
CA ILE A 94 -10.94 1.19 -2.42
C ILE A 94 -9.93 0.13 -2.82
N ASP A 95 -10.01 -0.37 -4.04
CA ASP A 95 -9.03 -1.30 -4.59
C ASP A 95 -8.54 -0.79 -5.96
N TYR A 96 -7.57 -1.49 -6.54
CA TYR A 96 -7.07 -1.25 -7.88
C TYR A 96 -7.29 -2.48 -8.74
N ALA A 97 -7.85 -2.31 -9.93
CA ALA A 97 -8.03 -3.38 -10.90
C ALA A 97 -6.87 -3.39 -11.92
N PRO A 98 -5.93 -4.35 -11.86
CA PRO A 98 -4.75 -4.36 -12.74
C PRO A 98 -5.09 -4.56 -14.21
N THR A 99 -6.23 -5.20 -14.51
CA THR A 99 -6.68 -5.45 -15.89
C THR A 99 -7.23 -4.21 -16.57
N THR A 100 -7.80 -3.26 -15.82
CA THR A 100 -8.39 -2.04 -16.37
C THR A 100 -7.55 -0.80 -16.10
N GLY A 101 -6.67 -0.83 -15.09
CA GLY A 101 -5.86 0.32 -14.68
C GLY A 101 -6.61 1.34 -13.83
N GLU A 102 -7.81 1.01 -13.37
CA GLU A 102 -8.72 1.92 -12.67
C GLU A 102 -8.86 1.58 -11.18
N LEU A 103 -9.21 2.59 -10.38
CA LEU A 103 -9.65 2.38 -9.01
C LEU A 103 -11.05 1.75 -8.98
N VAL A 104 -11.22 0.78 -8.10
CA VAL A 104 -12.49 0.12 -7.80
C VAL A 104 -12.94 0.58 -6.42
N PHE A 105 -14.25 0.79 -6.25
CA PHE A 105 -14.83 1.27 -5.00
C PHE A 105 -15.92 0.32 -4.54
N ASP A 106 -15.90 -0.10 -3.28
CA ASP A 106 -17.04 -0.75 -2.64
C ASP A 106 -18.09 0.32 -2.30
N GLU A 107 -18.94 0.60 -3.29
CA GLU A 107 -19.99 1.62 -3.16
C GLU A 107 -21.02 1.26 -2.08
N ALA A 108 -21.22 -0.02 -1.78
CA ALA A 108 -22.20 -0.44 -0.79
C ALA A 108 -21.75 -0.04 0.62
N GLU A 109 -20.47 -0.23 0.96
CA GLU A 109 -19.94 0.19 2.26
C GLU A 109 -19.70 1.69 2.33
N LEU A 110 -19.17 2.32 1.27
CA LEU A 110 -18.92 3.76 1.26
C LEU A 110 -20.21 4.58 1.34
N SER A 111 -21.30 4.14 0.69
CA SER A 111 -22.60 4.85 0.73
C SER A 111 -23.31 4.76 2.09
N ARG A 112 -22.89 3.88 3.00
CA ARG A 112 -23.41 3.87 4.38
C ARG A 112 -22.89 5.05 5.19
N LYS A 113 -21.73 5.60 4.81
CA LYS A 113 -21.04 6.68 5.49
C LYS A 113 -21.21 8.01 4.76
N LEU A 114 -21.12 7.97 3.43
CA LEU A 114 -21.21 9.14 2.57
C LEU A 114 -22.62 9.30 2.01
N GLY A 115 -23.15 10.54 2.00
CA GLY A 115 -24.33 10.85 1.20
C GLY A 115 -24.06 10.65 -0.30
N GLY A 116 -25.11 10.46 -1.10
CA GLY A 116 -24.95 10.17 -2.54
C GLY A 116 -24.15 11.23 -3.33
N LYS A 117 -24.24 12.51 -2.92
CA LYS A 117 -23.43 13.59 -3.50
C LYS A 117 -21.97 13.50 -3.06
N GLU A 118 -21.72 13.27 -1.77
CA GLU A 118 -20.37 13.15 -1.20
C GLU A 118 -19.64 11.92 -1.75
N LEU A 119 -20.33 10.80 -1.96
CA LEU A 119 -19.77 9.61 -2.60
C LEU A 119 -19.25 9.92 -4.01
N GLY A 120 -20.01 10.67 -4.80
CA GLY A 120 -19.59 11.09 -6.14
C GLY A 120 -18.36 12.00 -6.10
N GLU A 121 -18.32 12.95 -5.18
CA GLU A 121 -17.18 13.86 -4.99
C GLU A 121 -15.93 13.11 -4.50
N PHE A 122 -16.09 12.17 -3.57
CA PHE A 122 -15.03 11.31 -3.06
C PHE A 122 -14.39 10.47 -4.16
N LYS A 123 -15.21 9.75 -4.95
CA LYS A 123 -14.72 8.91 -6.05
C LYS A 123 -13.94 9.72 -7.07
N ARG A 124 -14.46 10.90 -7.45
CA ARG A 124 -13.78 11.80 -8.37
C ARG A 124 -12.43 12.24 -7.81
N PHE A 125 -12.39 12.70 -6.56
CA PHE A 125 -11.15 13.14 -5.92
C PHE A 125 -10.11 12.02 -5.84
N MET A 126 -10.52 10.81 -5.46
CA MET A 126 -9.61 9.66 -5.40
C MET A 126 -9.09 9.27 -6.80
N GLY A 127 -9.93 9.38 -7.83
CA GLY A 127 -9.49 9.21 -9.23
C GLY A 127 -8.45 10.24 -9.65
N GLU A 128 -8.68 11.52 -9.37
CA GLU A 128 -7.73 12.60 -9.67
C GLU A 128 -6.39 12.40 -8.93
N LEU A 129 -6.45 12.00 -7.66
CA LEU A 129 -5.25 11.66 -6.88
C LEU A 129 -4.51 10.46 -7.48
N TRP A 130 -5.22 9.43 -7.93
CA TRP A 130 -4.62 8.26 -8.58
C TRP A 130 -3.90 8.63 -9.88
N ASP A 131 -4.52 9.44 -10.71
CA ASP A 131 -3.92 9.93 -11.95
C ASP A 131 -2.67 10.75 -11.67
N TYR A 132 -2.73 11.65 -10.69
CA TYR A 132 -1.56 12.41 -10.24
C TYR A 132 -0.40 11.50 -9.78
N ILE A 133 -0.68 10.46 -8.99
CA ILE A 133 0.35 9.53 -8.52
C ILE A 133 1.03 8.79 -9.68
N LYS A 134 0.26 8.34 -10.67
CA LYS A 134 0.81 7.69 -11.87
C LYS A 134 1.69 8.63 -12.70
N GLU A 135 1.38 9.93 -12.73
CA GLU A 135 2.18 10.92 -13.47
C GLU A 135 3.54 11.20 -12.82
N ILE A 136 3.65 11.11 -11.50
CA ILE A 136 4.86 11.45 -10.75
C ILE A 136 5.74 10.24 -10.37
N SER A 137 5.27 9.02 -10.65
CA SER A 137 5.97 7.76 -10.32
C SER A 137 6.84 7.31 -11.48
#